data_AF-A0A0G1K1B6-F1
#
_entry.id   AF-A0A0G1K1B6-F1
#
_cell.length_a   1.000
_cell.length_b   1.000
_cell.length_c   1.000
_cell.angle_alpha   90.00
_cell.angle_beta   90.00
_cell.angle_gamma   90.00
#
_symmetry.space_group_name_H-M   'P 1'
#
loop_
_entity.id
_entity.type
_entity.pdbx_description
1 polymer ?
#
loop_
_entity_poly.entity_id
_entity_poly.type
_entity_poly.pdbx_seq_one_letter_code
_entity_poly.pdbx_strand_id
1 'polypeptide(L)'
;LALAISAILIASLFFLFREYGILREVGIFERPPMRRELPRKITVEDIQPWMTFDYINKQFDLEGDYLKNALNITDPRYPNIPVGSFSKRQKMDPRDAVEKIKQLISEN
;
A
#
# COMPACT_ATOMS: atom_id res chain seq x y z
N LEU A 1 -32.28 -53.56 -6.30
CA LEU A 1 -32.18 -52.33 -7.11
C LEU A 1 -31.74 -51.13 -6.27
N ALA A 2 -32.48 -50.76 -5.21
CA ALA A 2 -32.14 -49.63 -4.33
C ALA A 2 -30.72 -49.71 -3.72
N LEU A 3 -30.31 -50.88 -3.20
CA LEU A 3 -28.97 -51.08 -2.63
C LEU A 3 -27.82 -50.89 -3.65
N ALA A 4 -28.04 -51.30 -4.90
CA ALA A 4 -27.06 -51.12 -5.97
C ALA A 4 -26.92 -49.64 -6.36
N ILE A 5 -28.03 -48.91 -6.41
CA ILE A 5 -28.03 -47.46 -6.66
C ILE A 5 -27.32 -46.73 -5.52
N SER A 6 -27.58 -47.09 -4.27
CA SER A 6 -26.90 -46.51 -3.10
C SER A 6 -25.39 -46.77 -3.14
N ALA A 7 -24.95 -47.98 -3.50
CA ALA A 7 -23.53 -48.31 -3.61
C ALA A 7 -22.82 -47.50 -4.70
N ILE A 8 -23.48 -47.31 -5.85
CA ILE A 8 -22.94 -46.48 -6.96
C ILE A 8 -22.82 -45.01 -6.53
N LEU A 9 -23.81 -44.48 -5.82
CA LEU A 9 -23.76 -43.10 -5.32
C LEU A 9 -22.64 -42.90 -4.29
N ILE A 10 -22.46 -43.85 -3.37
CA ILE A 10 -21.39 -43.80 -2.37
C ILE A 10 -20.01 -43.88 -3.03
N ALA A 11 -19.84 -44.78 -4.01
CA ALA A 11 -18.58 -44.91 -4.74
C ALA A 11 -18.25 -43.65 -5.57
N SER A 12 -19.26 -43.06 -6.22
CA SER A 12 -19.13 -41.81 -6.97
C SER A 12 -18.75 -40.64 -6.05
N LEU A 13 -19.42 -40.52 -4.90
CA LEU A 13 -19.12 -39.48 -3.92
C LEU A 13 -17.69 -39.63 -3.37
N PHE A 14 -17.29 -40.85 -3.03
CA PHE A 14 -15.93 -41.13 -2.56
C PHE A 14 -14.86 -40.80 -3.62
N PHE A 15 -15.12 -41.12 -4.89
CA PHE A 15 -14.22 -40.78 -5.99
C PHE A 15 -14.07 -39.26 -6.17
N LEU A 16 -15.16 -38.51 -6.07
CA LEU A 16 -15.13 -37.05 -6.08
C LEU A 16 -14.31 -36.51 -4.90
N PHE A 17 -14.56 -36.96 -3.67
CA PHE A 17 -13.83 -36.48 -2.49
C PHE A 17 -12.32 -36.76 -2.57
N ARG A 18 -11.90 -37.88 -3.14
CA ARG A 18 -10.48 -38.21 -3.35
C ARG A 18 -9.80 -37.22 -4.32
N GLU A 19 -10.46 -36.90 -5.43
CA GLU A 19 -9.91 -36.01 -6.46
C GLU A 19 -9.85 -34.54 -5.99
N TYR A 20 -10.81 -34.10 -5.18
CA TYR A 20 -10.81 -32.77 -4.58
C TYR A 20 -9.63 -32.53 -3.62
N GLY A 21 -9.07 -33.58 -3.02
CA GLY A 21 -7.88 -33.47 -2.17
C GLY A 21 -6.63 -33.05 -2.94
N ILE A 22 -6.42 -33.63 -4.12
CA ILE A 22 -5.27 -33.35 -4.99
C ILE A 22 -5.34 -31.91 -5.53
N LEU A 23 -6.54 -31.43 -5.88
CA LEU A 23 -6.72 -30.06 -6.39
C LEU A 23 -6.45 -28.96 -5.35
N ARG A 24 -6.59 -29.24 -4.03
CA ARG A 24 -6.19 -28.30 -2.98
C ARG A 24 -4.67 -28.21 -2.83
N GLU A 25 -3.97 -29.30 -3.06
CA GLU A 25 -2.51 -29.38 -2.91
C GLU A 25 -1.77 -28.70 -4.08
N VAL A 26 -2.38 -28.68 -5.27
CA VAL A 26 -1.80 -28.06 -6.48
C VAL A 26 -1.92 -26.52 -6.50
N GLY A 27 -2.50 -25.89 -5.46
CA GLY A 27 -2.44 -24.44 -5.28
C GLY A 27 -3.19 -23.61 -6.33
N ILE A 28 -4.05 -24.23 -7.15
CA ILE A 28 -4.78 -23.55 -8.25
C ILE A 28 -5.74 -22.45 -7.72
N PHE A 29 -6.12 -22.53 -6.44
CA PHE A 29 -6.94 -21.53 -5.75
C PHE A 29 -6.14 -20.53 -4.90
N GLU A 30 -4.82 -20.68 -4.79
CA GLU A 30 -3.99 -19.66 -4.17
C GLU A 30 -3.90 -18.49 -5.16
N ARG A 31 -4.53 -17.35 -4.81
CA ARG A 31 -4.23 -16.10 -5.51
C ARG A 31 -2.71 -15.94 -5.42
N PRO A 32 -1.99 -15.74 -6.54
CA PRO A 32 -0.56 -15.51 -6.47
C PRO A 32 -0.34 -14.44 -5.41
N PRO A 33 0.61 -14.63 -4.47
CA PRO A 33 0.89 -13.62 -3.47
C PRO A 33 1.08 -12.34 -4.25
N MET A 34 0.17 -11.37 -4.04
CA MET A 34 0.22 -10.11 -4.74
C MET A 34 1.57 -9.53 -4.31
N ARG A 35 2.58 -9.71 -5.16
CA ARG A 35 3.88 -9.08 -4.97
C ARG A 35 3.52 -7.63 -4.98
N ARG A 36 3.42 -7.03 -3.79
CA ARG A 36 3.36 -5.60 -3.64
C ARG A 36 4.65 -5.14 -4.27
N GLU A 37 4.56 -4.71 -5.53
CA GLU A 37 5.66 -4.00 -6.15
C GLU A 37 6.03 -2.92 -5.15
N LEU A 38 7.29 -2.95 -4.69
CA LEU A 38 7.77 -1.92 -3.79
C LEU A 38 7.46 -0.58 -4.47
N PRO A 39 6.87 0.38 -3.74
CA PRO A 39 6.51 1.65 -4.32
C PRO A 39 7.73 2.18 -5.08
N ARG A 40 7.54 2.46 -6.38
CA ARG A 40 8.59 2.96 -7.26
C ARG A 40 9.28 4.11 -6.54
N LYS A 41 10.61 4.01 -6.38
CA LYS A 41 11.39 5.10 -5.81
C LYS A 41 11.13 6.35 -6.66
N ILE A 42 10.58 7.38 -6.03
CA ILE A 42 10.26 8.65 -6.69
C ILE A 42 11.47 9.58 -6.70
N THR A 43 11.50 10.53 -7.62
CA THR A 43 12.47 11.64 -7.58
C THR A 43 11.85 12.86 -6.92
N VAL A 44 12.65 13.89 -6.65
CA VAL A 44 12.20 15.13 -5.98
C VAL A 44 11.12 15.83 -6.82
N GLU A 45 11.19 15.72 -8.15
CA GLU A 45 10.26 16.31 -9.10
C GLU A 45 8.87 15.67 -9.04
N ASP A 46 8.78 14.40 -8.63
CA ASP A 46 7.54 13.64 -8.54
C ASP A 46 6.69 14.00 -7.30
N ILE A 47 7.24 14.81 -6.38
CA ILE A 47 6.53 15.23 -5.16
C ILE A 47 5.28 16.02 -5.52
N GLN A 48 4.13 15.58 -5.01
CA GLN A 48 2.83 16.17 -5.31
C GLN A 48 2.06 16.57 -4.04
N PRO A 49 1.14 17.56 -4.11
CA PRO A 49 0.41 18.05 -2.95
C PRO A 49 -0.46 17.01 -2.22
N TRP A 50 -0.86 15.93 -2.89
CA TRP A 50 -1.66 14.87 -2.26
C TRP A 50 -0.82 13.92 -1.40
N MET A 51 0.50 13.89 -1.59
CA MET A 51 1.40 13.03 -0.83
C MET A 51 1.46 13.46 0.63
N THR A 52 1.57 12.49 1.54
CA THR A 52 1.77 12.75 2.97
C THR A 52 3.23 13.00 3.29
N PHE A 53 3.50 13.71 4.39
CA PHE A 53 4.87 13.87 4.88
C PHE A 53 5.49 12.52 5.25
N ASP A 54 4.71 11.56 5.76
CA ASP A 54 5.19 10.20 6.06
C ASP A 54 5.69 9.50 4.82
N TYR A 55 4.95 9.60 3.71
CA TYR A 55 5.34 9.03 2.44
C TYR A 55 6.64 9.67 1.93
N ILE A 56 6.72 11.00 1.95
CA ILE A 56 7.91 11.74 1.52
C ILE A 56 9.12 11.37 2.38
N ASN A 57 8.99 11.41 3.71
CA ASN A 57 10.08 11.05 4.62
C ASN A 57 10.62 9.63 4.32
N LYS A 58 9.74 8.66 4.06
CA LYS A 58 10.14 7.29 3.72
C LYS A 58 10.78 7.15 2.34
N GLN A 59 10.33 7.91 1.34
CA GLN A 59 10.89 7.84 -0.03
C GLN A 59 12.30 8.43 -0.12
N PHE A 60 12.59 9.43 0.72
CA PHE A 60 13.87 10.15 0.74
C PHE A 60 14.73 9.84 1.98
N ASP A 61 14.35 8.84 2.77
CA ASP A 61 15.06 8.40 3.98
C ASP A 61 15.36 9.55 4.97
N LEU A 62 14.38 10.45 5.13
CA LEU A 62 14.48 11.61 6.02
C LEU A 62 14.13 11.21 7.45
N GLU A 63 14.79 11.83 8.42
CA GLU A 63 14.37 11.72 9.81
C GLU A 63 12.90 12.15 9.97
N GLY A 64 12.16 11.40 10.80
CA GLY A 64 10.71 11.58 10.95
C GLY A 64 10.28 13.01 11.31
N ASP A 65 11.13 13.77 11.99
CA ASP A 65 10.86 15.16 12.40
C ASP A 65 11.57 16.22 11.53
N TYR A 66 12.35 15.84 10.50
CA TYR A 66 13.12 16.80 9.68
C TYR A 66 12.22 17.85 9.03
N LEU A 67 11.26 17.43 8.20
CA LEU A 67 10.32 18.34 7.54
C LEU A 67 9.39 19.04 8.53
N LYS A 68 9.10 18.42 9.68
CA LYS A 68 8.32 19.03 10.75
C LYS A 68 9.01 20.26 11.31
N ASN A 69 10.30 20.13 11.62
CA ASN A 69 11.12 21.19 12.19
C ASN A 69 11.39 22.28 11.13
N ALA A 70 11.78 21.89 9.92
CA ALA A 70 12.10 22.82 8.83
C ALA A 70 10.90 23.68 8.39
N LEU A 71 9.69 23.12 8.43
CA LEU A 71 8.45 23.82 8.05
C LEU A 71 7.63 24.32 9.25
N ASN A 72 8.15 24.15 10.47
CA ASN A 72 7.49 24.49 11.72
C ASN A 72 6.04 23.96 11.82
N ILE A 73 5.87 22.66 11.55
CA ILE A 73 4.56 22.00 11.51
C ILE A 73 4.13 21.64 12.94
N THR A 74 3.02 22.21 13.38
CA THR A 74 2.41 21.96 14.69
C THR A 74 1.16 21.09 14.62
N ASP A 75 0.74 20.66 13.43
CA ASP A 75 -0.48 19.86 13.25
C ASP A 75 -0.30 18.47 13.88
N PRO A 76 -1.17 18.05 14.82
CA PRO A 76 -1.03 16.79 15.53
C PRO A 76 -1.18 15.55 14.65
N ARG A 77 -1.68 15.70 13.42
CA ARG A 77 -1.79 14.60 12.46
C ARG A 77 -0.50 14.36 11.68
N TYR A 78 0.53 15.19 11.83
CA TYR A 78 1.84 14.93 11.25
C TYR A 78 2.39 13.57 11.75
N PRO A 79 3.01 12.72 10.89
CA PRO A 79 3.36 12.95 9.48
C PRO A 79 2.28 12.53 8.46
N ASN A 80 1.10 12.10 8.92
CA ASN A 80 0.02 11.55 8.09
C ASN A 80 -0.85 12.60 7.39
N ILE A 81 -0.46 13.88 7.39
CA ILE A 81 -1.16 14.94 6.67
C ILE A 81 -0.62 15.09 5.24
N PRO A 82 -1.49 15.31 4.25
CA PRO A 82 -1.05 15.69 2.91
C PRO A 82 -0.40 17.08 2.88
N VAL A 83 0.62 17.28 2.06
CA VAL A 83 1.30 18.57 1.84
C VAL A 83 0.29 19.67 1.49
N GLY A 84 -0.66 19.39 0.59
CA GLY A 84 -1.69 20.32 0.17
C GLY A 84 -2.73 20.63 1.26
N SER A 85 -2.91 19.73 2.23
CA SER A 85 -3.74 20.03 3.40
C SER A 85 -3.01 20.95 4.38
N PHE A 86 -1.71 20.75 4.55
CA PHE A 86 -0.84 21.64 5.31
C PHE A 86 -0.77 23.05 4.69
N SER A 87 -0.55 23.14 3.37
CA SER A 87 -0.42 24.43 2.67
C SER A 87 -1.69 25.28 2.81
N LYS A 88 -2.87 24.66 2.69
CA LYS A 88 -4.16 25.33 2.91
C LYS A 88 -4.30 25.90 4.32
N ARG A 89 -3.84 25.19 5.36
CA ARG A 89 -3.88 25.71 6.74
C ARG A 89 -2.93 26.89 6.93
N GLN A 90 -1.78 26.85 6.27
CA GLN A 90 -0.80 27.93 6.29
C GLN A 90 -1.11 29.09 5.32
N LYS A 91 -2.26 29.04 4.62
CA LYS A 91 -2.64 30.01 3.59
C LYS A 91 -1.55 30.17 2.50
N MET A 92 -0.85 29.10 2.20
CA MET A 92 0.19 29.01 1.16
C MET A 92 -0.35 28.29 -0.06
N ASP A 93 0.09 28.68 -1.26
CA ASP A 93 -0.23 27.92 -2.47
C ASP A 93 0.34 26.48 -2.36
N PRO A 94 -0.43 25.44 -2.70
CA PRO A 94 0.07 24.07 -2.67
C PRO A 94 1.34 23.84 -3.51
N ARG A 95 1.53 24.58 -4.60
CA ARG A 95 2.74 24.50 -5.44
C ARG A 95 3.94 25.08 -4.70
N ASP A 96 3.80 26.25 -4.09
CA ASP A 96 4.88 26.88 -3.30
C ASP A 96 5.32 25.98 -2.14
N ALA A 97 4.37 25.32 -1.48
CA ALA A 97 4.68 24.36 -0.42
C ALA A 97 5.47 23.16 -0.93
N VAL A 98 5.11 22.63 -2.10
CA VAL A 98 5.84 21.54 -2.75
C VAL A 98 7.24 21.99 -3.15
N GLU A 99 7.40 23.15 -3.78
CA GLU A 99 8.71 23.67 -4.18
C GLU A 99 9.62 23.89 -2.97
N LYS A 100 9.08 24.40 -1.86
CA LYS A 100 9.85 24.53 -0.62
C LYS A 100 10.31 23.17 -0.06
N ILE A 101 9.46 22.15 -0.13
CA ILE A 101 9.83 20.78 0.28
C ILE A 101 10.91 20.22 -0.65
N LYS A 102 10.79 20.41 -1.96
CA LYS A 102 11.81 19.98 -2.93
C LYS A 102 13.17 20.60 -2.63
N GLN A 103 13.19 21.89 -2.32
CA GLN A 103 14.41 22.61 -1.95
C GLN A 103 15.04 22.00 -0.69
N LEU A 104 14.26 21.81 0.38
CA LEU A 104 14.74 21.21 1.63
C LEU A 104 15.34 19.82 1.42
N ILE A 105 14.72 18.99 0.58
CA ILE A 105 15.22 17.64 0.29
C ILE A 105 16.50 17.68 -0.55
N SER A 106 16.64 18.65 -1.44
CA SER A 106 17.82 18.79 -2.30
C SER A 106 19.06 19.34 -1.57
N GLU A 107 18.84 20.05 -0.46
CA GLU A 107 19.90 20.64 0.38
C GLU A 107 20.40 19.69 1.49
N ASN A 108 19.71 18.56 1.70
CA ASN A 108 20.04 17.54 2.70
C ASN A 108 20.88 16.40 2.10
#